data_AF-A0A958ISJ9-F1
#
_entry.id   AF-A0A958ISJ9-F1
#
_cell.length_a   1.000
_cell.length_b   1.000
_cell.length_c   1.000
_cell.angle_alpha   90.00
_cell.angle_beta   90.00
_cell.angle_gamma   90.00
#
_symmetry.space_group_name_H-M   'P 1'
#
loop_
_entity.id
_entity.type
_entity.pdbx_description
1 polymer ?
#
loop_
_entity_poly.entity_id
_entity_poly.type
_entity_poly.pdbx_seq_one_letter_code
_entity_poly.pdbx_strand_id
1 'polypeptide(L)' 'MLAVHKPADWTSFDVVNKIRRLTGIKKVGHAGTLDPFATGVLLI' A
#
# COMPACT_ATOMS: atom_id res chain seq x y z
N MET A 1 -1.50 -7.35 9.96
CA MET A 1 -2.50 -6.73 9.07
C MET A 1 -2.61 -5.27 9.47
N LEU A 2 -2.22 -4.37 8.57
CA LEU A 2 -2.16 -2.92 8.77
C LEU A 2 -3.13 -2.24 7.80
N ALA A 3 -3.99 -1.38 8.31
CA ALA A 3 -4.86 -0.54 7.47
C ALA A 3 -4.11 0.76 7.12
N VAL A 4 -3.91 1.00 5.82
CA VAL A 4 -3.20 2.19 5.33
C VAL A 4 -4.14 2.99 4.43
N HIS A 5 -4.23 4.30 4.66
CA HIS A 5 -4.95 5.17 3.75
C HIS A 5 -4.09 5.46 2.50
N LYS A 6 -4.47 4.90 1.35
CA LYS A 6 -3.82 5.15 0.06
C LYS A 6 -4.33 6.47 -0.53
N PRO A 7 -3.46 7.46 -0.80
CA PRO A 7 -3.85 8.67 -1.52
C PRO A 7 -4.07 8.39 -3.01
N ALA A 8 -4.61 9.38 -3.72
CA ALA A 8 -4.66 9.37 -5.18
C ALA A 8 -3.23 9.45 -5.74
N ASP A 9 -3.08 9.08 -7.01
CA ASP A 9 -1.83 9.05 -7.77
C ASP A 9 -0.78 8.04 -7.27
N TRP A 10 -1.12 7.24 -6.25
CA TRP A 10 -0.30 6.12 -5.79
C TRP A 10 -0.93 4.81 -6.25
N THR A 11 -0.11 3.89 -6.78
CA THR A 11 -0.54 2.49 -6.95
C THR A 11 -0.57 1.78 -5.59
N SER A 12 -1.26 0.64 -5.53
CA SER A 12 -1.20 -0.23 -4.34
C SER A 12 0.22 -0.73 -4.06
N PHE A 13 1.04 -0.91 -5.10
CA PHE A 13 2.45 -1.30 -4.97
C PHE A 13 3.35 -0.17 -4.45
N ASP A 14 3.01 1.10 -4.68
CA ASP A 14 3.76 2.23 -4.11
C ASP A 14 3.66 2.23 -2.58
N VAL A 15 2.47 1.90 -2.05
CA VAL A 15 2.26 1.71 -0.60
C VAL A 15 3.13 0.58 -0.07
N VAL A 16 3.13 -0.59 -0.73
CA VAL A 16 3.97 -1.73 -0.36
C VAL A 16 5.46 -1.34 -0.36
N ASN A 17 5.94 -0.67 -1.41
CA ASN A 17 7.33 -0.24 -1.52
C ASN A 17 7.72 0.76 -0.42
N LYS A 18 6.83 1.70 -0.09
CA LYS A 18 7.03 2.65 1.02
C LYS A 18 7.19 1.91 2.35
N ILE A 19 6.32 0.94 2.63
CA ILE A 19 6.36 0.15 3.87
C ILE A 19 7.62 -0.71 3.94
N ARG A 20 8.01 -1.37 2.85
CA ARG A 20 9.27 -2.14 2.78
C ARG A 20 10.48 -1.25 3.08
N ARG A 21 10.51 -0.03 2.53
CA ARG A 21 11.60 0.94 2.78
C ARG A 21 11.63 1.44 4.22
N LEU A 22 10.47 1.70 4.82
CA LEU A 22 10.37 2.21 6.20
C LEU A 22 10.66 1.15 7.26
N THR A 23 10.26 -0.10 7.00
CA THR A 23 10.34 -1.19 7.99
C THR A 23 11.54 -2.12 7.77
N GLY A 24 12.14 -2.12 6.58
CA GLY A 24 13.16 -3.10 6.19
C GLY A 24 12.62 -4.51 5.93
N ILE A 25 11.30 -4.73 6.06
CA ILE A 25 10.68 -6.04 5.87
C ILE A 25 10.67 -6.39 4.38
N LYS A 26 11.26 -7.53 4.02
CA LYS A 26 11.38 -7.93 2.61
C LYS A 26 10.07 -8.40 1.98
N LYS A 27 9.21 -9.07 2.76
CA LYS A 27 7.95 -9.69 2.32
C LYS A 27 6.76 -8.91 2.88
N VAL A 28 6.17 -8.07 2.03
CA VAL A 28 4.97 -7.26 2.31
C VAL A 28 4.03 -7.40 1.12
N GLY A 29 2.74 -7.58 1.36
CA GLY A 29 1.70 -7.71 0.34
C GLY A 29 0.51 -6.80 0.65
N HIS A 30 -0.56 -6.90 -0.13
CA HIS A 30 -1.81 -6.20 0.17
C HIS A 30 -3.01 -7.13 -0.11
N ALA A 31 -4.11 -6.93 0.60
CA ALA A 31 -5.34 -7.70 0.44
C ALA A 31 -6.33 -6.93 -0.46
N GLY A 32 -6.09 -6.98 -1.77
CA GLY A 32 -6.89 -6.32 -2.81
C GLY A 32 -6.23 -5.08 -3.39
N THR A 33 -6.45 -4.79 -4.67
CA THR A 33 -5.83 -3.67 -5.38
C THR A 33 -6.80 -2.49 -5.45
N LEU A 34 -6.28 -1.29 -5.20
CA LEU A 34 -6.93 -0.03 -5.53
C LEU A 34 -6.25 0.59 -6.76
N ASP A 35 -7.05 1.09 -7.70
CA ASP A 35 -6.58 1.83 -8.86
C ASP A 35 -5.77 3.09 -8.47
N PRO A 36 -4.86 3.57 -9.32
CA PRO A 36 -4.03 4.74 -9.02
C PRO A 36 -4.84 5.98 -8.63
N PHE A 37 -5.96 6.24 -9.31
CA PHE A 37 -6.84 7.38 -9.06
C PHE A 37 -7.75 7.21 -7.83
N ALA A 38 -7.90 5.99 -7.31
CA ALA A 38 -8.77 5.71 -6.17
C ALA A 38 -8.10 6.12 -4.84
N THR A 39 -8.88 6.60 -3.88
CA THR A 39 -8.44 6.84 -2.50
C THR A 39 -9.16 5.89 -1.55
N GLY A 40 -8.53 5.50 -0.44
CA GLY A 40 -9.21 4.74 0.60
C GLY A 40 -8.31 3.83 1.40
N VAL A 41 -8.93 2.91 2.14
CA VAL A 41 -8.20 1.96 2.99
C VAL A 41 -7.67 0.80 2.15
N LEU A 42 -6.36 0.62 2.17
CA LEU A 42 -5.65 -0.53 1.62
C LEU A 42 -5.11 -1.37 2.79
N LEU A 43 -5.44 -2.66 2.80
CA LEU A 43 -4.97 -3.60 3.81
C LEU A 43 -3.61 -4.19 3.39
N ILE A 44 -2.62 -4.07 4.27
CA ILE A 44 -1.22 -4.54 4.10
C ILE A 44 -0.92 -5.70 5.04
#